data_AF-A0A560ZCR3-F1
#
_entry.id   AF-A0A560ZCR3-F1
#
_cell.length_a   1.000
_cell.length_b   1.000
_cell.length_c   1.000
_cell.angle_alpha   90.00
_cell.angle_beta   90.00
_cell.angle_gamma   90.00
#
_symmetry.space_group_name_H-M   'P 1'
#
loop_
_entity.id
_entity.type
_entity.pdbx_description
1 polymer ?
#
loop_
_entity_poly.entity_id
_entity_poly.type
_entity_poly.pdbx_seq_one_letter_code
_entity_poly.pdbx_strand_id
1 'polypeptide(L)' 'MEDIFVVKRCNKIIIHGRRAGEVSHTPPEATVWFRIADTRTRGFIGDGFDLEEDARRECRQLNAKSQVTARQG' A
#
# COMPACT_ATOMS: atom_id res chain seq x y z
N MET A 1 -10.62 -19.85 4.16
CA MET A 1 -9.30 -19.36 4.63
C MET A 1 -9.25 -17.92 4.19
N GLU A 2 -9.40 -16.99 5.14
CA GLU A 2 -9.43 -15.55 4.85
C GLU A 2 -8.03 -15.05 4.47
N ASP A 3 -7.96 -14.14 3.51
CA ASP A 3 -6.71 -13.47 3.13
C ASP A 3 -6.20 -12.63 4.30
N ILE A 4 -5.02 -12.98 4.79
CA ILE A 4 -4.35 -12.30 5.90
C ILE A 4 -3.88 -10.91 5.46
N PHE A 5 -3.36 -10.83 4.24
CA PHE A 5 -2.89 -9.61 3.63
C PHE A 5 -3.87 -9.15 2.55
N VAL A 6 -4.15 -7.85 2.52
CA VAL A 6 -5.06 -7.24 1.54
C VAL A 6 -4.39 -6.04 0.88
N VAL A 7 -4.54 -5.89 -0.43
CA VAL A 7 -4.09 -4.66 -1.11
C VAL A 7 -5.09 -3.56 -0.80
N LYS A 8 -4.61 -2.47 -0.22
CA LYS A 8 -5.37 -1.24 -0.06
C LYS A 8 -4.81 -0.17 -0.98
N ARG A 9 -5.70 0.37 -1.82
CA ARG A 9 -5.45 1.61 -2.55
C ARG A 9 -5.49 2.77 -1.56
N CYS A 10 -4.39 3.48 -1.45
CA CYS A 10 -4.26 4.70 -0.65
C CYS A 10 -4.06 5.89 -1.57
N ASN A 11 -4.81 6.95 -1.35
CA ASN A 11 -4.56 8.23 -2.00
C ASN A 11 -3.43 8.93 -1.25
N LYS A 12 -2.28 9.12 -1.91
CA LYS A 12 -1.19 9.91 -1.35
C LYS A 12 -1.59 11.38 -1.40
N ILE A 13 -1.87 11.99 -0.24
CA ILE A 13 -2.04 13.44 -0.17
C ILE A 13 -0.65 14.04 -0.12
N ILE A 14 -0.15 14.52 -1.26
CA ILE A 14 1.16 15.18 -1.33
C ILE A 14 0.98 16.63 -0.86
N ILE A 15 1.34 16.89 0.40
CA ILE A 15 1.36 18.24 0.96
C ILE A 15 2.69 18.88 0.58
N HIS A 16 2.70 19.68 -0.49
CA HIS A 16 3.85 20.50 -0.85
C HIS A 16 3.96 21.65 0.15
N GLY A 17 5.08 21.74 0.87
CA GLY A 17 5.37 22.88 1.73
C GLY A 17 5.45 24.16 0.90
N ARG A 18 4.59 25.14 1.19
CA ARG A 18 4.55 26.41 0.46
C ARG A 18 5.60 27.37 1.04
N ARG A 19 6.49 27.91 0.21
CA ARG A 19 7.21 29.16 0.50
C ARG A 19 6.37 30.35 0.03
N ALA A 20 6.39 31.45 0.77
CA ALA A 20 5.65 32.65 0.42
C ALA A 20 6.08 33.17 -0.97
N GLY A 21 5.16 33.18 -1.93
CA GLY A 21 5.37 33.72 -3.29
C GLY A 21 5.21 32.73 -4.45
N GLU A 22 5.06 31.43 -4.20
CA GLU A 22 4.95 30.43 -5.27
C GLU A 22 3.48 30.14 -5.64
N VAL A 23 3.08 30.55 -6.84
CA VAL A 23 1.75 30.27 -7.43
C VAL A 23 1.90 29.18 -8.49
N SER A 24 2.31 28.00 -8.07
CA SER A 24 2.24 26.80 -8.93
C SER A 24 1.03 25.99 -8.52
N HIS A 25 -0.11 26.27 -9.16
CA HIS A 25 -1.28 25.40 -9.12
C HIS A 25 -1.04 24.22 -10.08
N THR A 26 -0.08 23.35 -9.78
CA THR A 26 -0.16 22.00 -10.33
C THR A 26 -1.29 21.30 -9.56
N PRO A 27 -2.37 20.86 -10.24
CA PRO A 27 -3.40 20.09 -9.57
C PRO A 27 -2.71 18.89 -8.89
N PRO A 28 -3.08 18.54 -7.65
CA PRO A 28 -2.47 17.41 -6.97
C PRO A 28 -2.71 16.18 -7.86
N GLU A 29 -1.66 15.74 -8.54
CA GLU A 29 -1.69 14.45 -9.21
C GLU A 29 -2.01 13.45 -8.12
N ALA A 30 -3.18 12.81 -8.26
CA ALA A 30 -3.54 11.71 -7.38
C ALA A 30 -2.58 10.57 -7.69
N THR A 31 -1.40 10.60 -7.07
CA THR A 31 -0.46 9.49 -7.10
C THR A 31 -1.12 8.37 -6.31
N VAL A 32 -1.71 7.44 -7.05
CA VAL A 32 -2.33 6.26 -6.49
C VAL A 32 -1.19 5.39 -5.95
N TRP A 33 -1.22 5.11 -4.64
CA TRP A 33 -0.24 4.24 -4.01
C TRP A 33 -0.95 3.00 -3.47
N PHE A 34 -0.46 1.81 -3.79
CA PHE A 34 -0.99 0.56 -3.31
C PHE A 34 -0.15 0.05 -2.15
N ARG A 35 -0.77 -0.17 -0.99
CA ARG A 35 -0.09 -0.72 0.19
C ARG A 35 -0.71 -2.04 0.59
N ILE A 36 0.11 -2.95 1.08
CA ILE A 36 -0.36 -4.24 1.58
C ILE A 36 -0.67 -4.04 3.07
N ALA A 37 -1.94 -4.17 3.44
CA ALA A 37 -2.39 -4.10 4.82
C ALA A 37 -2.49 -5.52 5.38
N ASP A 38 -1.86 -5.75 6.53
CA ASP A 38 -2.06 -6.97 7.32
C ASP A 38 -3.31 -6.76 8.19
N THR A 39 -4.30 -7.63 8.01
CA THR A 39 -5.60 -7.51 8.69
C THR A 39 -5.54 -7.89 10.17
N ARG A 40 -4.52 -8.66 10.58
CA ARG A 40 -4.35 -9.15 11.95
C ARG A 40 -3.79 -8.08 12.88
N THR A 41 -2.77 -7.38 12.42
CA THR A 41 -2.05 -6.32 13.14
C THR A 41 -2.59 -4.94 12.82
N ARG A 42 -3.42 -4.81 11.76
CA ARG A 42 -3.84 -3.54 11.17
C ARG A 42 -2.66 -2.67 10.71
N GLY A 43 -1.50 -3.29 10.50
CA GLY A 43 -0.28 -2.64 10.01
C GLY A 43 -0.20 -2.65 8.49
N PHE A 44 0.75 -1.88 7.96
CA PHE A 44 1.13 -1.90 6.55
C PHE A 44 2.48 -2.58 6.38
N ILE A 45 2.63 -3.37 5.32
CA ILE A 45 3.87 -4.07 4.99
C ILE A 45 4.58 -3.36 3.84
N GLY A 46 5.84 -2.99 4.10
CA GLY A 46 6.72 -2.32 3.14
C GLY A 46 6.39 -0.84 2.92
N ASP A 47 7.12 -0.23 1.98
CA ASP A 47 6.95 1.18 1.59
C ASP A 47 5.72 1.41 0.69
N GLY A 48 5.17 0.35 0.08
CA GLY A 48 4.06 0.41 -0.87
C GLY A 48 4.53 0.45 -2.33
N PHE A 49 3.59 0.23 -3.25
CA PHE A 49 3.81 0.05 -4.69
C PHE A 49 3.07 1.09 -5.51
N ASP A 50 3.73 1.64 -6.54
CA ASP A 50 3.09 2.57 -7.48
C ASP A 50 2.06 1.85 -8.40
N LEU A 51 2.25 0.54 -8.64
CA LEU A 51 1.39 -0.27 -9.51
C LEU A 51 0.51 -1.24 -8.70
N GLU A 52 -0.78 -1.32 -9.04
CA GLU A 52 -1.72 -2.26 -8.40
C GLU A 52 -1.31 -3.71 -8.61
N GLU A 53 -0.83 -4.02 -9.81
CA GLU A 53 -0.47 -5.37 -10.21
C GLU A 53 0.69 -5.92 -9.38
N ASP A 54 1.68 -5.07 -9.08
CA ASP A 54 2.84 -5.44 -8.27
C ASP A 54 2.41 -5.67 -6.81
N ALA A 55 1.63 -4.75 -6.25
CA ALA A 55 1.04 -4.92 -4.92
C ALA A 55 0.20 -6.21 -4.81
N ARG A 56 -0.57 -6.54 -5.86
CA ARG A 56 -1.43 -7.73 -5.88
C ARG A 56 -0.63 -9.02 -6.05
N ARG A 57 0.51 -8.97 -6.75
CA ARG A 57 1.45 -10.09 -6.87
C ARG A 57 2.09 -10.36 -5.51
N GLU A 58 2.62 -9.33 -4.86
CA GLU A 58 3.26 -9.43 -3.55
C GLU A 58 2.26 -9.84 -2.45
N CYS A 59 1.06 -9.29 -2.47
CA CYS A 59 -0.01 -9.69 -1.55
C CYS A 59 -0.35 -11.18 -1.68
N ARG A 60 -0.45 -11.70 -2.91
CA ARG A 60 -0.65 -13.14 -3.14
C ARG A 60 0.53 -13.98 -2.64
N GLN A 61 1.77 -13.54 -2.87
CA GLN A 61 2.95 -14.22 -2.35
C GLN A 61 2.97 -14.26 -0.82
N LEU A 62 2.66 -13.13 -0.16
CA LEU A 62 2.59 -13.04 1.29
C LEU A 62 1.50 -13.94 1.86
N ASN A 63 0.30 -13.96 1.26
CA ASN A 63 -0.78 -14.85 1.67
C ASN A 63 -0.38 -16.32 1.51
N ALA A 64 0.25 -16.69 0.39
CA ALA A 64 0.75 -18.05 0.18
C ALA A 64 1.82 -18.45 1.21
N LYS A 65 2.79 -17.58 1.49
CA LYS A 65 3.84 -17.82 2.49
C LYS A 65 3.27 -17.93 3.90
N SER A 66 2.36 -17.05 4.29
CA SER A 66 1.77 -17.06 5.63
C SER A 66 0.83 -18.24 5.85
N GLN A 67 0.21 -18.79 4.80
CA GLN A 67 -0.52 -20.05 4.91
C GLN A 67 0.40 -21.24 5.20
N VAL A 68 1.63 -21.25 4.66
CA VAL A 68 2.63 -22.28 4.96
C VAL A 68 3.12 -22.17 6.41
N THR A 69 3.36 -20.96 6.91
CA THR A 69 3.78 -20.75 8.30
C THR A 69 2.67 -21.09 9.30
N ALA A 70 1.40 -20.82 8.97
CA ALA A 70 0.26 -21.17 9.82
C ALA A 70 -0.02 -22.68 9.92
N ARG A 71 0.50 -23.49 8.99
CA ARG A 71 0.34 -24.96 8.97
C ARG A 71 1.48 -25.73 9.64
N GLN A 72 2.55 -25.05 10.06
CA GLN A 72 3.67 -25.66 10.78
C GLN A 72 3.63 -25.39 12.30
N GLY A 73 2.51 -24.89 12.83
CA GLY A 73 2.24 -24.77 14.27
C GLY A 73 1.39 -25.92 14.78
#